data_AF-A0A6G0UJQ7-F1
#
_entry.id   AF-A0A6G0UJQ7-F1
#
_cell.length_a   1.000
_cell.length_b   1.000
_cell.length_c   1.000
_cell.angle_alpha   90.00
_cell.angle_beta   90.00
_cell.angle_gamma   90.00
#
_symmetry.space_group_name_H-M   'P 1'
#
loop_
_entity.id
_entity.type
_entity.pdbx_description
1 polymer ?
#
loop_
_entity_poly.entity_id
_entity_poly.type
_entity_poly.pdbx_seq_one_letter_code
_entity_poly.pdbx_strand_id
1 'polypeptide(L)'
;MIILNKWQMIFIYGFTLLFVHISTNGFRTNSPMVSVIPLISLVLMTFGTRMKFNKKLATAGSFSAIAIGVYYWALLPKHLIARALLFCASSVLYLYTFAPYVRKIWKPLAVVISVYCIGLVYYCVGDLFRSIPLLVLGIAADMIMISVTIIAAGSLWKYGVNGNRLHEAKNAALLRFIGLLIELICGSAILFNHFLMHHDFHQYMLLYYIAQFLLFLANEQTF
;
A
#
# COMPACT_ATOMS: atom_id res chain seq x y z
N MET A 1 8.90 19.66 18.78
CA MET A 1 8.57 18.66 17.75
C MET A 1 9.48 18.90 16.56
N ILE A 2 10.45 18.01 16.31
CA ILE A 2 11.45 18.19 15.25
C ILE A 2 10.77 17.90 13.91
N ILE A 3 10.80 18.87 13.00
CA ILE A 3 10.29 18.71 11.63
C ILE A 3 11.43 18.12 10.80
N LEU A 4 11.21 16.95 10.21
CA LEU A 4 12.18 16.27 9.35
C LEU A 4 12.22 16.90 7.95
N ASN A 5 13.43 17.10 7.41
CA ASN A 5 13.62 17.49 6.02
C ASN A 5 13.45 16.28 5.08
N LYS A 6 13.04 16.51 3.82
CA LYS A 6 12.83 15.46 2.81
C LYS A 6 14.05 14.54 2.63
N TRP A 7 15.24 15.10 2.62
CA TRP A 7 16.49 14.32 2.53
C TRP A 7 16.74 13.44 3.75
N GLN A 8 16.41 13.92 4.96
CA GLN A 8 16.50 13.13 6.18
C GLN A 8 15.50 11.98 6.15
N MET A 9 14.29 12.22 5.64
CA MET A 9 13.27 11.18 5.48
C MET A 9 13.72 10.08 4.52
N ILE A 10 14.27 10.45 3.36
CA ILE A 10 14.82 9.49 2.39
C ILE A 10 15.99 8.70 3.02
N PHE A 11 16.88 9.38 3.73
CA PHE A 11 18.05 8.75 4.34
C PHE A 11 17.65 7.75 5.42
N ILE A 12 16.76 8.14 6.34
CA ILE A 12 16.26 7.26 7.42
C ILE A 12 15.56 6.03 6.82
N TYR A 13 14.65 6.24 5.86
CA TYR A 13 13.93 5.14 5.24
C TYR A 13 14.86 4.22 4.45
N GLY A 14 15.76 4.79 3.65
CA GLY A 14 16.76 4.05 2.88
C GLY A 14 17.69 3.23 3.77
N PHE A 15 18.12 3.79 4.91
CA PHE A 15 18.90 3.06 5.91
C PHE A 15 18.12 1.87 6.50
N THR A 16 16.84 2.07 6.87
CA THR A 16 16.02 0.97 7.38
C THR A 16 15.80 -0.12 6.33
N LEU A 17 15.60 0.26 5.06
CA LEU A 17 15.42 -0.69 3.96
C LEU A 17 16.69 -1.50 3.69
N LEU A 18 17.85 -0.84 3.68
CA LEU A 18 19.15 -1.48 3.54
C LEU A 18 19.43 -2.45 4.70
N PHE A 19 19.14 -2.02 5.93
CA PHE A 19 19.27 -2.88 7.11
C PHE A 19 18.44 -4.15 6.97
N VAL A 20 17.15 -4.03 6.63
CA VAL A 20 16.30 -5.20 6.41
C VAL A 20 16.82 -6.07 5.28
N HIS A 21 17.25 -5.47 4.16
CA HIS A 21 17.78 -6.21 3.02
C HIS A 21 18.99 -7.08 3.42
N ILE A 22 19.94 -6.52 4.17
CA ILE A 22 21.11 -7.25 4.67
C ILE A 22 20.69 -8.32 5.68
N SER A 23 19.87 -7.97 6.67
CA SER A 23 19.46 -8.88 7.75
C SER A 23 18.59 -10.04 7.29
N THR A 24 17.91 -9.91 6.15
CA THR A 24 17.05 -10.96 5.58
C THR A 24 17.73 -11.70 4.42
N ASN A 25 19.02 -11.48 4.20
CA ASN A 25 19.79 -12.05 3.08
C ASN A 25 19.09 -11.81 1.72
N GLY A 26 18.76 -10.56 1.45
CA GLY A 26 18.04 -10.15 0.24
C GLY A 26 16.56 -10.50 0.27
N PHE A 27 15.91 -10.36 1.44
CA PHE A 27 14.52 -10.74 1.71
C PHE A 27 14.24 -12.25 1.70
N ARG A 28 15.24 -13.12 1.48
CA ARG A 28 15.09 -14.58 1.43
C ARG A 28 14.61 -15.19 2.74
N THR A 29 15.09 -14.65 3.86
CA THR A 29 14.76 -15.15 5.19
C THR A 29 13.59 -14.37 5.79
N ASN A 30 12.51 -15.07 6.13
CA ASN A 30 11.37 -14.48 6.81
C ASN A 30 11.69 -14.21 8.28
N SER A 31 12.05 -12.97 8.59
CA SER A 31 12.23 -12.48 9.95
C SER A 31 11.10 -11.51 10.28
N PRO A 32 10.09 -11.90 11.10
CA PRO A 32 8.87 -11.11 11.31
C PRO A 32 9.14 -9.72 11.85
N MET A 33 9.98 -9.59 12.87
CA MET A 33 10.31 -8.30 13.47
C MET A 33 11.12 -7.41 12.53
N VAL A 34 12.06 -8.00 11.79
CA VAL A 34 12.95 -7.26 10.89
C VAL A 34 12.18 -6.71 9.69
N SER A 35 11.25 -7.49 9.12
CA SER A 35 10.48 -7.11 7.94
C SER A 35 9.57 -5.89 8.19
N VAL A 36 9.20 -5.64 9.44
CA VAL A 36 8.24 -4.58 9.79
C VAL A 36 8.93 -3.23 10.05
N ILE A 37 10.25 -3.22 10.24
CA ILE A 37 11.05 -2.02 10.56
C ILE A 37 10.82 -0.86 9.58
N PRO A 38 10.82 -1.04 8.25
CA PRO A 38 10.63 0.08 7.32
C PRO A 38 9.25 0.72 7.50
N LEU A 39 8.22 -0.09 7.78
CA LEU A 39 6.86 0.38 7.99
C LEU A 39 6.71 1.12 9.32
N ILE A 40 7.32 0.62 10.41
CA ILE A 40 7.38 1.33 11.69
C ILE A 40 8.11 2.67 11.52
N SER A 41 9.17 2.70 10.73
CA SER A 41 9.89 3.94 10.42
C SER A 41 8.96 4.96 9.75
N LEU A 42 8.14 4.55 8.78
CA LEU A 42 7.13 5.42 8.16
C LEU A 42 6.10 5.94 9.17
N VAL A 43 5.64 5.10 10.10
CA VAL A 43 4.71 5.52 11.16
C VAL A 43 5.33 6.63 12.01
N LEU A 44 6.56 6.41 12.50
CA LEU A 44 7.28 7.40 13.32
C LEU A 44 7.54 8.69 12.55
N MET A 45 7.98 8.58 11.30
CA MET A 45 8.22 9.73 10.42
C MET A 45 6.93 10.50 10.13
N THR A 46 5.78 9.81 10.00
CA THR A 46 4.47 10.44 9.79
C THR A 46 4.14 11.41 10.93
N PHE A 47 4.48 11.07 12.17
CA PHE A 47 4.28 12.01 13.28
C PHE A 47 5.14 13.27 13.17
N GLY A 48 6.35 13.17 12.61
CA GLY A 48 7.26 14.29 12.35
C GLY A 48 6.91 15.19 11.16
N THR A 49 5.88 14.86 10.37
CA THR A 49 5.45 15.65 9.20
C THR A 49 4.58 16.86 9.57
N ARG A 50 4.38 17.77 8.60
CA ARG A 50 3.53 18.96 8.72
C ARG A 50 2.04 18.70 8.45
N MET A 51 1.65 17.44 8.20
CA MET A 51 0.27 17.07 7.90
C MET A 51 -0.71 17.48 9.00
N LYS A 52 -1.94 17.83 8.61
CA LYS A 52 -3.08 18.02 9.54
C LYS A 52 -3.27 16.78 10.41
N PHE A 53 -3.61 16.98 11.69
CA PHE A 53 -3.70 15.91 12.69
C PHE A 53 -4.56 14.71 12.26
N ASN A 54 -5.77 14.94 11.73
CA ASN A 54 -6.64 13.85 11.27
C ASN A 54 -6.03 13.03 10.12
N LYS A 55 -5.30 13.70 9.20
CA LYS A 55 -4.65 13.04 8.06
C LYS A 55 -3.37 12.32 8.47
N LYS A 56 -2.67 12.87 9.46
CA LYS A 56 -1.52 12.27 10.11
C LYS A 56 -1.91 10.96 10.81
N LEU A 57 -2.97 10.96 11.61
CA LEU A 57 -3.47 9.75 12.28
C LEU A 57 -3.93 8.68 11.27
N ALA A 58 -4.66 9.07 10.23
CA ALA A 58 -5.11 8.12 9.20
C ALA A 58 -3.93 7.51 8.42
N THR A 59 -2.93 8.32 8.06
CA THR A 59 -1.72 7.85 7.36
C THR A 59 -0.88 6.93 8.25
N ALA A 60 -0.65 7.33 9.51
CA ALA A 60 0.07 6.50 10.48
C ALA A 60 -0.68 5.19 10.74
N GLY A 61 -2.00 5.25 10.93
CA GLY A 61 -2.86 4.07 11.14
C GLY A 61 -2.84 3.11 9.95
N SER A 62 -2.83 3.61 8.72
CA SER A 62 -2.66 2.80 7.51
C SER A 62 -1.34 2.03 7.54
N PHE A 63 -0.21 2.72 7.77
CA PHE A 63 1.10 2.05 7.85
C PHE A 63 1.22 1.12 9.05
N SER A 64 0.58 1.42 10.18
CA SER A 64 0.52 0.51 11.34
C SER A 64 -0.29 -0.75 11.04
N ALA A 65 -1.44 -0.64 10.36
CA ALA A 65 -2.24 -1.79 9.96
C ALA A 65 -1.47 -2.70 9.00
N ILE A 66 -0.74 -2.11 8.05
CA ILE A 66 0.16 -2.84 7.16
C ILE A 66 1.30 -3.50 7.94
N ALA A 67 1.95 -2.79 8.85
CA ALA A 67 3.02 -3.30 9.70
C ALA A 67 2.57 -4.56 10.47
N ILE A 68 1.39 -4.50 11.08
CA ILE A 68 0.79 -5.63 11.78
C ILE A 68 0.47 -6.76 10.79
N GLY A 69 -0.06 -6.43 9.61
CA GLY A 69 -0.35 -7.42 8.56
C GLY A 69 0.90 -8.17 8.05
N VAL A 70 2.02 -7.46 7.84
CA VAL A 70 3.32 -8.03 7.46
C VAL A 70 3.90 -8.86 8.60
N TYR A 71 3.75 -8.41 9.84
CA TYR A 71 4.14 -9.19 11.01
C TYR A 71 3.40 -10.53 11.08
N TYR A 72 2.07 -10.52 10.96
CA TYR A 72 1.25 -11.73 10.97
C TYR A 72 1.58 -12.65 9.80
N TRP A 73 1.87 -12.10 8.62
CA TRP A 73 2.30 -12.90 7.47
C TRP A 73 3.56 -13.70 7.77
N ALA A 74 4.55 -13.07 8.39
CA ALA A 74 5.82 -13.70 8.70
C ALA A 74 5.75 -14.66 9.90
N LEU A 75 4.92 -14.36 10.91
CA LEU A 75 4.78 -15.17 12.13
C LEU A 75 3.82 -16.36 11.96
N LEU A 76 2.71 -16.13 11.26
CA LEU A 76 1.56 -17.05 11.21
C LEU A 76 1.04 -17.16 9.77
N PRO A 77 1.76 -17.87 8.87
CA PRO A 77 1.43 -17.92 7.44
C PRO A 77 0.05 -18.54 7.15
N LYS A 78 -0.55 -19.26 8.11
CA LYS A 78 -1.88 -19.86 7.99
C LYS A 78 -3.04 -18.89 8.26
N HIS A 79 -2.80 -17.73 8.88
CA HIS A 79 -3.84 -16.76 9.25
C HIS A 79 -4.06 -15.69 8.17
N LEU A 80 -4.29 -16.14 6.94
CA LEU A 80 -4.43 -15.28 5.75
C LEU A 80 -5.62 -14.32 5.82
N ILE A 81 -6.68 -14.70 6.53
CA ILE A 81 -7.89 -13.87 6.71
C ILE A 81 -7.55 -12.60 7.50
N ALA A 82 -6.84 -12.74 8.63
CA ALA A 82 -6.47 -11.60 9.46
C ALA A 82 -5.60 -10.61 8.68
N ARG A 83 -4.68 -11.13 7.86
CA ARG A 83 -3.86 -10.30 6.96
C ARG A 83 -4.73 -9.54 5.96
N ALA A 84 -5.63 -10.21 5.24
CA ALA A 84 -6.47 -9.58 4.23
C ALA A 84 -7.32 -8.45 4.85
N LEU A 85 -7.87 -8.68 6.05
CA LEU A 85 -8.62 -7.65 6.78
C LEU A 85 -7.77 -6.45 7.18
N LEU A 86 -6.52 -6.66 7.63
CA LEU A 86 -5.61 -5.58 7.99
C LEU A 86 -5.17 -4.75 6.78
N PHE A 87 -4.90 -5.39 5.65
CA PHE A 87 -4.57 -4.70 4.39
C PHE A 87 -5.77 -3.91 3.86
N CYS A 88 -6.97 -4.49 3.94
CA CYS A 88 -8.20 -3.82 3.59
C CYS A 88 -8.44 -2.59 4.50
N ALA A 89 -8.31 -2.75 5.82
CA ALA A 89 -8.42 -1.66 6.78
C ALA A 89 -7.38 -0.55 6.52
N SER A 90 -6.15 -0.91 6.16
CA SER A 90 -5.14 0.06 5.75
C SER A 90 -5.56 0.84 4.51
N SER A 91 -6.05 0.17 3.47
CA SER A 91 -6.52 0.80 2.24
C SER A 91 -7.68 1.76 2.51
N VAL A 92 -8.62 1.41 3.40
CA VAL A 92 -9.70 2.31 3.85
C VAL A 92 -9.13 3.55 4.55
N LEU A 93 -8.21 3.37 5.49
CA LEU A 93 -7.58 4.48 6.21
C LEU A 93 -6.79 5.40 5.27
N TYR A 94 -6.06 4.81 4.32
CA TYR A 94 -5.30 5.57 3.33
C TYR A 94 -6.23 6.33 2.38
N LEU A 95 -7.29 5.70 1.88
CA LEU A 95 -8.30 6.35 1.04
C LEU A 95 -8.95 7.54 1.74
N TYR A 96 -9.26 7.41 3.04
CA TYR A 96 -9.81 8.51 3.84
C TYR A 96 -8.91 9.76 3.85
N THR A 97 -7.59 9.60 3.64
CA THR A 97 -6.68 10.76 3.60
C THR A 97 -6.98 11.70 2.44
N PHE A 98 -7.36 11.19 1.26
CA PHE A 98 -7.53 12.02 0.06
C PHE A 98 -8.88 11.89 -0.65
N ALA A 99 -9.78 10.98 -0.24
CA ALA A 99 -11.11 10.79 -0.82
C ALA A 99 -11.93 12.10 -0.95
N PRO A 100 -11.94 13.02 0.04
CA PRO A 100 -12.71 14.28 -0.07
C PRO A 100 -12.27 15.20 -1.22
N TYR A 101 -11.08 15.00 -1.76
CA TYR A 101 -10.54 15.84 -2.86
C TYR A 101 -10.89 15.29 -4.25
N VAL A 102 -11.46 14.08 -4.34
CA VAL A 102 -11.84 13.46 -5.61
C VAL A 102 -13.20 14.00 -6.05
N ARG A 103 -13.21 14.85 -7.08
CA ARG A 103 -14.45 15.46 -7.61
C ARG A 103 -15.08 14.67 -8.75
N LYS A 104 -14.24 14.03 -9.59
CA LYS A 104 -14.68 13.35 -10.81
C LYS A 104 -13.90 12.06 -10.99
N ILE A 105 -14.59 10.97 -11.32
CA ILE A 105 -13.99 9.66 -11.52
C ILE A 105 -13.49 9.52 -12.97
N TRP A 106 -12.27 9.01 -13.15
CA TRP A 106 -11.73 8.63 -14.45
C TRP A 106 -12.31 7.29 -14.90
N LYS A 107 -13.46 7.36 -15.58
CA LYS A 107 -14.24 6.19 -16.04
C LYS A 107 -13.40 5.12 -16.77
N PRO A 108 -12.58 5.44 -17.80
CA PRO A 108 -11.70 4.46 -18.43
C PRO A 108 -10.79 3.71 -17.45
N LEU A 109 -10.16 4.42 -16.50
CA LEU A 109 -9.30 3.79 -15.49
C LEU A 109 -10.11 2.86 -14.58
N ALA A 110 -11.31 3.29 -14.17
CA ALA A 110 -12.19 2.46 -13.36
C ALA A 110 -12.56 1.15 -14.06
N VAL A 111 -12.92 1.20 -15.34
CA VAL A 111 -13.23 -0.02 -16.12
C VAL A 111 -12.02 -0.96 -16.20
N VAL A 112 -10.83 -0.43 -16.54
CA VAL A 112 -9.61 -1.24 -16.68
C VAL A 112 -9.23 -1.92 -15.36
N ILE A 113 -9.20 -1.17 -14.25
CA ILE A 113 -8.84 -1.71 -12.93
C ILE A 113 -9.91 -2.71 -12.45
N SER A 114 -11.20 -2.42 -12.62
CA SER A 114 -12.26 -3.34 -12.22
C SER A 114 -12.20 -4.66 -13.00
N VAL A 115 -12.01 -4.63 -14.32
CA VAL A 115 -11.88 -5.85 -15.13
C VAL A 115 -10.65 -6.66 -14.71
N TYR A 116 -9.52 -5.99 -14.51
CA TYR A 116 -8.29 -6.64 -14.03
C TYR A 116 -8.51 -7.33 -12.68
N CYS A 117 -9.10 -6.65 -11.70
CA CYS A 117 -9.30 -7.23 -10.36
C CYS A 117 -10.35 -8.33 -10.33
N ILE A 118 -11.43 -8.23 -11.10
CA ILE A 118 -12.41 -9.32 -11.25
C ILE A 118 -11.73 -10.55 -11.85
N GLY A 119 -10.98 -10.37 -12.93
CA GLY A 119 -10.23 -11.46 -13.55
C GLY A 119 -9.25 -12.10 -12.57
N LEU A 120 -8.49 -11.28 -11.83
CA LEU A 120 -7.52 -11.77 -10.87
C LEU A 120 -8.16 -12.59 -9.73
N VAL A 121 -9.24 -12.09 -9.13
CA VAL A 121 -9.93 -12.82 -8.05
C VAL A 121 -10.53 -14.12 -8.57
N TYR A 122 -11.13 -14.09 -9.77
CA TYR A 122 -11.69 -15.27 -10.41
C TYR A 122 -10.61 -16.33 -10.68
N TYR A 123 -9.50 -15.97 -11.31
CA TYR A 123 -8.43 -16.91 -11.65
C TYR A 123 -7.66 -17.44 -10.43
N CYS A 124 -7.38 -16.60 -9.43
CA CYS A 124 -6.56 -17.01 -8.29
C CYS A 124 -7.35 -17.78 -7.23
N VAL A 125 -8.64 -17.46 -7.04
CA VAL A 125 -9.37 -17.90 -5.84
C VAL A 125 -10.80 -18.36 -6.14
N GLY A 126 -11.25 -18.32 -7.39
CA GLY A 126 -12.62 -18.70 -7.79
C GLY A 126 -12.98 -20.13 -7.39
N ASP A 127 -12.08 -21.08 -7.64
CA ASP A 127 -12.29 -22.50 -7.31
C ASP A 127 -12.30 -22.76 -5.79
N LEU A 128 -11.65 -21.88 -5.02
CA LEU A 128 -11.57 -22.00 -3.56
C LEU A 128 -12.82 -21.45 -2.84
N PHE A 129 -13.73 -20.78 -3.55
CA PHE A 129 -14.91 -20.16 -2.94
C PHE A 129 -15.79 -21.17 -2.20
N ARG A 130 -15.91 -22.39 -2.72
CA ARG A 130 -16.72 -23.46 -2.10
C ARG A 130 -16.07 -24.02 -0.83
N SER A 131 -14.74 -24.00 -0.76
CA SER A 131 -13.97 -24.64 0.32
C SER A 131 -13.66 -23.67 1.46
N ILE A 132 -13.29 -22.42 1.16
CA ILE A 132 -12.84 -21.44 2.16
C ILE A 132 -13.43 -20.04 1.85
N PRO A 133 -14.76 -19.87 1.92
CA PRO A 133 -15.45 -18.66 1.43
C PRO A 133 -15.02 -17.38 2.15
N LEU A 134 -14.77 -17.44 3.47
CA LEU A 134 -14.36 -16.27 4.25
C LEU A 134 -13.00 -15.69 3.82
N LEU A 135 -12.07 -16.57 3.43
CA LEU A 135 -10.77 -16.13 2.93
C LEU A 135 -10.91 -15.47 1.56
N VAL A 136 -11.70 -16.07 0.66
CA VAL A 136 -11.96 -15.51 -0.66
C VAL A 136 -12.62 -14.14 -0.56
N LEU A 137 -13.61 -13.99 0.33
CA LEU A 137 -14.26 -12.71 0.59
C LEU A 137 -13.30 -11.67 1.16
N GLY A 138 -12.41 -12.07 2.08
CA GLY A 138 -11.38 -11.17 2.64
C GLY A 138 -10.42 -10.65 1.57
N ILE A 139 -9.90 -11.54 0.72
CA ILE A 139 -9.00 -11.19 -0.38
C ILE A 139 -9.72 -10.32 -1.41
N ALA A 140 -10.97 -10.67 -1.76
CA ALA A 140 -11.76 -9.88 -2.69
C ALA A 140 -12.05 -8.48 -2.14
N ALA A 141 -12.38 -8.35 -0.85
CA ALA A 141 -12.61 -7.05 -0.21
C ALA A 141 -11.34 -6.18 -0.24
N ASP A 142 -10.18 -6.75 0.07
CA ASP A 142 -8.89 -6.05 -0.02
C ASP A 142 -8.61 -5.58 -1.47
N MET A 143 -8.79 -6.46 -2.45
CA MET A 143 -8.61 -6.14 -3.87
C MET A 143 -9.58 -5.08 -4.39
N ILE A 144 -10.83 -5.08 -3.91
CA ILE A 144 -11.79 -4.02 -4.22
C ILE A 144 -11.33 -2.70 -3.60
N MET A 145 -10.89 -2.72 -2.34
CA MET A 145 -10.45 -1.50 -1.66
C MET A 145 -9.21 -0.89 -2.28
N ILE A 146 -8.19 -1.67 -2.62
CA ILE A 146 -7.02 -1.14 -3.33
C ILE A 146 -7.41 -0.60 -4.72
N SER A 147 -8.33 -1.26 -5.43
CA SER A 147 -8.86 -0.78 -6.71
C SER A 147 -9.54 0.57 -6.61
N VAL A 148 -10.45 0.72 -5.64
CA VAL A 148 -11.14 2.00 -5.38
C VAL A 148 -10.12 3.09 -5.06
N THR A 149 -9.08 2.74 -4.28
CA THR A 149 -8.02 3.67 -3.89
C THR A 149 -7.17 4.11 -5.09
N ILE A 150 -6.83 3.19 -6.00
CA ILE A 150 -6.13 3.48 -7.27
C ILE A 150 -6.98 4.39 -8.16
N ILE A 151 -8.26 4.04 -8.34
CA ILE A 151 -9.20 4.82 -9.16
C ILE A 151 -9.33 6.23 -8.61
N ALA A 152 -9.46 6.38 -7.29
CA ALA A 152 -9.52 7.67 -6.61
C ALA A 152 -8.23 8.47 -6.83
N ALA A 153 -7.05 7.85 -6.68
CA ALA A 153 -5.76 8.51 -6.84
C ALA A 153 -5.50 8.93 -8.30
N GLY A 154 -5.78 8.06 -9.27
CA GLY A 154 -5.66 8.37 -10.70
C GLY A 154 -6.66 9.43 -11.16
N SER A 155 -7.86 9.43 -10.57
CA SER A 155 -8.87 10.45 -10.79
C SER A 155 -8.42 11.82 -10.26
N LEU A 156 -7.80 11.84 -9.07
CA LEU A 156 -7.21 13.04 -8.49
C LEU A 156 -6.05 13.57 -9.35
N TRP A 157 -5.19 12.67 -9.86
CA TRP A 157 -4.10 13.06 -10.76
C TRP A 157 -4.61 13.66 -12.08
N LYS A 158 -5.67 13.10 -12.67
CA LYS A 158 -6.23 13.56 -13.94
C LYS A 158 -7.08 14.82 -13.84
N TYR A 159 -7.93 14.92 -12.81
CA TYR A 159 -8.95 15.97 -12.71
C TYR A 159 -8.78 16.92 -11.51
N GLY A 160 -7.81 16.68 -10.61
CA GLY A 160 -7.65 17.42 -9.35
C GLY A 160 -7.11 18.85 -9.48
N VAL A 161 -7.30 19.52 -10.61
CA VAL A 161 -6.67 20.81 -10.89
C VAL A 161 -7.60 21.97 -10.57
N ASN A 162 -7.19 22.84 -9.63
CA ASN A 162 -7.55 24.28 -9.55
C ASN A 162 -6.49 25.02 -8.69
N GLY A 163 -5.66 25.90 -9.28
CA GLY A 163 -4.86 26.92 -8.57
C GLY A 163 -3.32 26.83 -8.67
N ASN A 164 -2.63 27.83 -8.11
CA ASN A 164 -1.18 28.10 -8.26
C ASN A 164 -0.21 27.06 -7.64
N ARG A 165 -0.67 26.10 -6.82
CA ARG A 165 0.13 24.95 -6.31
C ARG A 165 0.11 23.74 -7.27
N LEU A 166 -0.04 24.02 -8.56
CA LEU A 166 -0.40 23.06 -9.60
C LEU A 166 0.60 21.91 -9.74
N HIS A 167 1.90 22.21 -9.68
CA HIS A 167 2.94 21.24 -9.98
C HIS A 167 3.16 20.25 -8.82
N GLU A 168 3.28 20.76 -7.58
CA GLU A 168 3.52 19.94 -6.40
C GLU A 168 2.32 19.04 -6.07
N ALA A 169 1.09 19.58 -6.14
CA ALA A 169 -0.12 18.81 -5.87
C ALA A 169 -0.35 17.70 -6.92
N LYS A 170 -0.04 17.98 -8.19
CA LYS A 170 -0.13 17.00 -9.27
C LYS A 170 0.95 15.92 -9.15
N ASN A 171 2.17 16.30 -8.78
CA ASN A 171 3.25 15.35 -8.53
C ASN A 171 2.92 14.43 -7.35
N ALA A 172 2.38 14.97 -6.25
CA ALA A 172 1.92 14.17 -5.12
C ALA A 172 0.81 13.18 -5.49
N ALA A 173 -0.16 13.60 -6.31
CA ALA A 173 -1.21 12.71 -6.82
C ALA A 173 -0.65 11.61 -7.75
N LEU A 174 0.34 11.94 -8.58
CA LEU A 174 1.04 10.97 -9.43
C LEU A 174 1.83 9.96 -8.61
N LEU A 175 2.59 10.40 -7.60
CA LEU A 175 3.34 9.51 -6.70
C LEU A 175 2.40 8.54 -5.99
N ARG A 176 1.24 9.03 -5.54
CA ARG A 176 0.19 8.20 -4.95
C ARG A 176 -0.33 7.15 -5.92
N PHE A 177 -0.66 7.57 -7.14
CA PHE A 177 -1.17 6.67 -8.18
C PHE A 177 -0.16 5.58 -8.54
N ILE A 178 1.12 5.95 -8.74
CA ILE A 178 2.19 4.99 -9.02
C ILE A 178 2.42 4.05 -7.83
N GLY A 179 2.48 4.57 -6.61
CA GLY A 179 2.63 3.77 -5.39
C GLY A 179 1.54 2.70 -5.27
N LEU A 180 0.27 3.08 -5.47
CA LEU A 180 -0.85 2.14 -5.38
C LEU A 180 -0.87 1.13 -6.54
N LEU A 181 -0.44 1.52 -7.76
CA LEU A 181 -0.29 0.57 -8.87
C LEU A 181 0.78 -0.48 -8.57
N ILE A 182 1.93 -0.04 -8.06
CA ILE A 182 3.00 -0.94 -7.63
C ILE A 182 2.50 -1.86 -6.52
N GLU A 183 1.73 -1.34 -5.56
CA GLU A 183 1.14 -2.13 -4.49
C GLU A 183 0.18 -3.20 -5.02
N LEU A 184 -0.65 -2.89 -6.03
CA LEU A 184 -1.50 -3.87 -6.72
C LEU A 184 -0.68 -4.92 -7.49
N ILE A 185 0.41 -4.52 -8.16
CA ILE A 185 1.31 -5.45 -8.85
C ILE A 185 2.00 -6.39 -7.85
N CYS A 186 2.48 -5.85 -6.72
CA CYS A 186 3.04 -6.68 -5.67
C CYS A 186 1.97 -7.62 -5.11
N GLY A 187 0.80 -7.09 -4.73
CA GLY A 187 -0.34 -7.84 -4.19
C GLY A 187 -0.82 -8.98 -5.08
N SER A 188 -0.97 -8.70 -6.38
CA SER A 188 -1.29 -9.70 -7.39
C SER A 188 -0.22 -10.79 -7.48
N ALA A 189 1.07 -10.43 -7.54
CA ALA A 189 2.17 -11.39 -7.54
C ALA A 189 2.16 -12.27 -6.29
N ILE A 190 1.81 -11.74 -5.11
CA ILE A 190 1.67 -12.55 -3.88
C ILE A 190 0.54 -13.58 -4.03
N LEU A 191 -0.61 -13.17 -4.55
CA LEU A 191 -1.75 -14.07 -4.74
C LEU A 191 -1.45 -15.17 -5.75
N PHE A 192 -0.85 -14.81 -6.90
CA PHE A 192 -0.37 -15.80 -7.87
C PHE A 192 0.62 -16.77 -7.22
N ASN A 193 1.55 -16.25 -6.41
CA ASN A 193 2.55 -17.10 -5.77
C ASN A 193 1.93 -18.12 -4.80
N HIS A 194 0.92 -17.65 -4.06
CA HIS A 194 0.29 -18.45 -3.01
C HIS A 194 -0.67 -19.51 -3.56
N PHE A 195 -1.40 -19.21 -4.63
CA PHE A 195 -2.47 -20.08 -5.14
C PHE A 195 -2.17 -20.79 -6.47
N LEU A 196 -1.27 -20.26 -7.31
CA LEU A 196 -1.09 -20.76 -8.69
C LEU A 196 0.33 -21.26 -9.00
N MET A 197 1.39 -20.55 -8.61
CA MET A 197 2.78 -20.91 -8.96
C MET A 197 3.73 -20.63 -7.80
N HIS A 198 4.63 -21.55 -7.44
CA HIS A 198 5.63 -21.28 -6.39
C HIS A 198 6.91 -20.69 -7.00
N HIS A 199 6.99 -19.36 -7.09
CA HIS A 199 8.17 -18.61 -7.50
C HIS A 199 8.86 -17.94 -6.31
N ASP A 200 10.17 -17.66 -6.43
CA ASP A 200 10.95 -16.96 -5.42
C ASP A 200 10.47 -15.51 -5.24
N PHE A 201 9.64 -15.34 -4.21
CA PHE A 201 8.83 -14.16 -3.91
C PHE A 201 9.64 -12.91 -3.51
N HIS A 202 10.90 -13.09 -3.15
CA HIS A 202 11.69 -12.11 -2.39
C HIS A 202 11.99 -10.82 -3.17
N GLN A 203 11.95 -10.87 -4.50
CA GLN A 203 12.20 -9.71 -5.37
C GLN A 203 11.08 -8.65 -5.28
N TYR A 204 9.84 -9.05 -4.99
CA TYR A 204 8.69 -8.13 -4.90
C TYR A 204 8.61 -7.38 -3.57
N MET A 205 9.32 -7.83 -2.53
CA MET A 205 9.33 -7.17 -1.23
C MET A 205 10.02 -5.81 -1.27
N LEU A 206 11.11 -5.67 -2.03
CA LEU A 206 11.76 -4.38 -2.24
C LEU A 206 10.82 -3.39 -2.91
N LEU A 207 10.15 -3.84 -3.98
CA LEU A 207 9.22 -3.05 -4.75
C LEU A 207 7.99 -2.64 -3.91
N TYR A 208 7.54 -3.53 -3.03
CA TYR A 208 6.50 -3.25 -2.04
C TYR A 208 6.91 -2.13 -1.06
N TYR A 209 8.11 -2.18 -0.48
CA TYR A 209 8.57 -1.11 0.40
C TYR A 209 8.73 0.23 -0.33
N ILE A 210 9.22 0.20 -1.58
CA ILE A 210 9.27 1.40 -2.43
C ILE A 210 7.86 1.98 -2.62
N ALA A 211 6.85 1.14 -2.88
CA ALA A 211 5.46 1.59 -2.98
C ALA A 211 5.00 2.31 -1.70
N GLN A 212 5.22 1.71 -0.52
CA GLN A 212 4.83 2.32 0.76
C GLN A 212 5.52 3.65 1.02
N PHE A 213 6.79 3.78 0.63
CA PHE A 213 7.52 5.05 0.70
C PHE A 213 6.94 6.12 -0.24
N LEU A 214 6.56 5.75 -1.46
CA LEU A 214 5.90 6.68 -2.40
C LEU A 214 4.57 7.17 -1.85
N LEU A 215 3.78 6.30 -1.20
CA LEU A 215 2.52 6.66 -0.55
C LEU A 215 2.72 7.63 0.61
N PHE A 216 3.80 7.45 1.39
CA PHE A 216 4.18 8.36 2.45
C PHE A 216 4.55 9.75 1.90
N LEU A 217 5.44 9.79 0.91
CA LEU A 217 5.88 11.04 0.27
C LEU A 217 4.69 11.78 -0.37
N ALA A 218 3.77 11.05 -1.01
CA ALA A 218 2.58 11.64 -1.59
C ALA A 218 1.74 12.37 -0.52
N ASN A 219 1.53 11.77 0.65
CA ASN A 219 0.77 12.43 1.72
C ASN A 219 1.51 13.61 2.34
N GLU A 220 2.84 13.53 2.49
CA GLU A 220 3.67 14.65 3.00
C GLU A 220 3.67 15.85 2.05
N GLN A 221 3.68 15.62 0.75
CA GLN A 221 3.62 16.69 -0.24
C GLN A 221 2.22 17.29 -0.40
N THR A 222 1.17 16.55 -0.02
CA THR A 222 -0.22 17.01 -0.18
C THR A 222 -0.70 17.89 0.98
N PHE A 223 -0.26 17.60 2.22
CA PHE A 223 -0.83 18.17 3.45
C PHE A 223 0.21 18.76 4.40
#